data_AF-A0A0A0J1C1-F1
#
_entry.id   AF-A0A0A0J1C1-F1
#
_cell.length_a   1.000
_cell.length_b   1.000
_cell.length_c   1.000
_cell.angle_alpha   90.00
_cell.angle_beta   90.00
_cell.angle_gamma   90.00
#
_symmetry.space_group_name_H-M   'P 1'
#
loop_
_entity.id
_entity.type
_entity.pdbx_description
1 polymer ?
#
loop_
_entity_poly.entity_id
_entity_poly.type
_entity_poly.pdbx_seq_one_letter_code
_entity_poly.pdbx_strand_id
1 'polypeptide(L)'
;MASAERPPVPVEWIERLSAMLAPFPEVREHDAWIGMAWKVRSATVAHVFGGEDQLFRITFRAEADEVMAFQHMGDPYFKASWGSNVVGLLLDENTDWGEVEELLIESYCIQAPPALAEQVLRPV
;
A
#
# COMPACT_ATOMS: atom_id res chain seq x y z
N MET A 1 -17.30 -5.24 24.84
CA MET A 1 -15.96 -5.70 24.46
C MET A 1 -15.16 -4.44 24.22
N ALA A 2 -14.08 -4.21 24.97
CA ALA A 2 -13.21 -3.06 24.71
C ALA A 2 -12.61 -3.27 23.31
N SER A 3 -12.86 -2.36 22.37
CA SER A 3 -12.13 -2.35 21.10
C SER A 3 -10.66 -2.18 21.49
N ALA A 4 -9.83 -3.18 21.19
CA ALA A 4 -8.40 -3.01 21.34
C ALA A 4 -7.98 -1.82 20.47
N GLU A 5 -7.35 -0.83 21.09
CA GLU A 5 -6.85 0.33 20.36
C GLU A 5 -5.86 -0.16 19.30
N ARG A 6 -6.08 0.27 18.05
CA ARG A 6 -5.19 -0.10 16.94
C ARG A 6 -3.83 0.53 17.20
N PRO A 7 -2.71 -0.20 17.05
CA PRO A 7 -1.42 0.40 17.25
C PRO A 7 -1.18 1.49 16.19
N PRO A 8 -0.62 2.65 16.57
CA PRO A 8 -0.18 3.62 15.59
C PRO A 8 0.93 2.99 14.74
N VAL A 9 0.92 3.28 13.43
CA VAL A 9 1.99 2.82 12.54
C VAL A 9 3.30 3.49 12.96
N PRO A 10 4.43 2.74 13.05
CA PRO A 10 5.73 3.33 13.35
C PRO A 10 6.06 4.46 12.38
N VAL A 11 6.54 5.59 12.92
CA VAL A 11 6.80 6.80 12.14
C VAL A 11 7.87 6.54 11.07
N GLU A 12 8.88 5.75 11.41
CA GLU A 12 9.95 5.34 10.49
C GLU A 12 9.43 4.58 9.27
N TRP A 13 8.32 3.84 9.38
CA TRP A 13 7.70 3.16 8.26
C TRP A 13 6.91 4.13 7.40
N ILE A 14 6.20 5.09 8.01
CA ILE A 14 5.52 6.16 7.27
C ILE A 14 6.56 6.98 6.48
N GLU A 15 7.65 7.42 7.11
CA GLU A 15 8.71 8.19 6.46
C GLU A 15 9.34 7.41 5.30
N ARG A 16 9.57 6.11 5.48
CA ARG A 16 10.10 5.23 4.42
C ARG A 16 9.14 5.12 3.23
N LEU A 17 7.86 4.85 3.49
CA LEU A 17 6.83 4.76 2.45
C LEU A 17 6.64 6.10 1.73
N SER A 18 6.68 7.21 2.46
CA SER A 18 6.65 8.55 1.89
C SER A 18 7.85 8.82 0.99
N ALA A 19 9.06 8.36 1.36
CA ALA A 19 10.24 8.50 0.52
C ALA A 19 10.11 7.71 -0.81
N MET A 20 9.50 6.52 -0.78
CA MET A 20 9.24 5.70 -1.98
C MET A 20 8.22 6.36 -2.92
N LEU A 21 7.20 7.01 -2.36
CA LEU A 21 6.08 7.59 -3.11
C LEU A 21 6.31 9.06 -3.53
N ALA A 22 7.22 9.77 -2.87
CA ALA A 22 7.55 11.17 -3.14
C ALA A 22 7.98 11.47 -4.61
N PRO A 23 8.68 10.57 -5.32
CA PRO A 23 9.03 10.79 -6.72
C PRO A 23 7.83 10.75 -7.68
N PHE A 24 6.69 10.19 -7.26
CA PHE A 24 5.56 9.95 -8.16
C PHE A 24 4.71 11.23 -8.34
N PRO A 25 4.42 11.63 -9.59
CA PRO A 25 3.67 12.85 -9.87
C PRO A 25 2.30 12.90 -9.17
N GLU A 26 2.01 14.04 -8.56
CA GLU A 26 0.74 14.34 -7.88
C GLU A 26 0.38 13.39 -6.72
N VAL A 27 1.31 12.57 -6.19
CA VAL A 27 1.07 11.80 -4.97
C VAL A 27 1.15 12.72 -3.76
N ARG A 28 0.17 12.58 -2.86
CA ARG A 28 0.14 13.30 -1.57
C ARG A 28 -0.19 12.36 -0.43
N GLU A 29 0.37 12.68 0.73
CA GLU A 29 -0.02 12.11 2.02
C GLU A 29 -1.41 12.60 2.43
N HIS A 30 -2.16 11.69 3.04
CA HIS A 30 -3.49 11.92 3.56
C HIS A 30 -3.60 11.20 4.91
N ASP A 31 -3.72 11.99 5.98
CA ASP A 31 -4.04 11.51 7.31
C ASP A 31 -5.42 10.84 7.26
N ALA A 32 -5.43 9.52 7.41
CA ALA A 32 -6.61 8.69 7.25
C ALA A 32 -7.28 8.46 8.61
N TRP A 33 -8.54 7.99 8.60
CA TRP A 33 -9.23 7.63 9.84
C TRP A 33 -8.44 6.62 10.71
N ILE A 34 -7.67 5.75 10.05
CA ILE A 34 -6.65 4.90 10.69
C ILE A 34 -5.38 4.96 9.85
N GLY A 35 -4.23 5.23 10.48
CA GLY A 35 -2.93 5.23 9.79
C GLY A 35 -2.78 6.30 8.69
N MET A 36 -1.93 6.04 7.70
CA MET A 36 -1.54 7.00 6.66
C MET A 36 -1.86 6.47 5.26
N ALA A 37 -2.49 7.29 4.43
CA ALA A 37 -2.76 6.96 3.03
C ALA A 37 -1.99 7.88 2.08
N TRP A 38 -1.64 7.35 0.91
CA TRP A 38 -1.08 8.13 -0.19
C TRP A 38 -1.99 8.04 -1.40
N LYS A 39 -2.27 9.20 -1.99
CA LYS A 39 -3.23 9.31 -3.07
C LYS A 39 -2.67 10.10 -4.23
N VAL A 40 -2.95 9.63 -5.44
CA VAL A 40 -2.82 10.42 -6.67
C VAL A 40 -4.20 10.99 -6.96
N ARG A 41 -4.32 12.32 -6.87
CA ARG A 41 -5.62 13.02 -6.90
C ARG A 41 -6.58 12.43 -5.85
N SER A 42 -7.69 11.82 -6.27
CA SER A 42 -8.66 11.19 -5.38
C SER A 42 -8.46 9.68 -5.20
N ALA A 43 -7.57 9.05 -5.96
CA ALA A 43 -7.35 7.60 -5.97
C ALA A 43 -6.27 7.19 -4.97
N THR A 44 -6.57 6.23 -4.10
CA THR A 44 -5.62 5.70 -3.11
C THR A 44 -4.63 4.75 -3.77
N VAL A 45 -3.35 5.14 -3.78
CA VAL A 45 -2.21 4.31 -4.22
C VAL A 45 -1.85 3.31 -3.13
N ALA A 46 -1.73 3.80 -1.89
CA ALA A 46 -1.36 2.98 -0.76
C ALA A 46 -2.05 3.45 0.52
N HIS A 47 -2.26 2.53 1.46
CA HIS A 47 -2.76 2.85 2.79
C HIS A 47 -2.16 1.90 3.83
N VAL A 48 -1.39 2.46 4.77
CA VAL A 48 -0.75 1.74 5.88
C VAL A 48 -1.50 1.98 7.19
N PHE A 49 -1.72 0.93 7.98
CA PHE A 49 -2.44 1.02 9.26
C PHE A 49 -2.13 -0.16 10.19
N GLY A 50 -2.32 0.04 11.50
CA GLY A 50 -2.37 -1.02 12.50
C GLY A 50 -3.77 -1.65 12.59
N GLY A 51 -3.84 -2.98 12.67
CA GLY A 51 -5.09 -3.72 12.87
C GLY A 51 -5.45 -3.92 14.33
N GLU A 52 -6.68 -4.38 14.58
CA GLU A 52 -7.15 -4.69 15.94
C GLU A 52 -6.39 -5.87 16.56
N ASP A 53 -5.81 -6.71 15.71
CA ASP A 53 -4.95 -7.85 16.07
C ASP A 53 -3.48 -7.47 16.30
N GLN A 54 -3.18 -6.17 16.40
CA GLN A 54 -1.85 -5.64 16.65
C GLN A 54 -0.83 -5.86 15.52
N LEU A 55 -1.28 -6.34 14.35
CA LEU A 55 -0.44 -6.46 13.16
C LEU A 55 -0.55 -5.22 12.27
N PHE A 56 0.55 -4.86 11.64
CA PHE A 56 0.61 -3.76 10.70
C PHE A 56 0.40 -4.23 9.27
N ARG A 57 -0.22 -3.38 8.46
CA ARG A 57 -0.59 -3.72 7.08
C ARG A 57 -0.39 -2.53 6.19
N ILE A 58 0.01 -2.78 4.95
CA ILE A 58 -0.17 -1.86 3.85
C ILE A 58 -1.11 -2.47 2.82
N THR A 59 -2.01 -1.65 2.26
CA THR A 59 -2.87 -2.05 1.15
C THR A 59 -2.55 -1.22 -0.09
N PHE A 60 -2.65 -1.84 -1.25
CA PHE A 60 -2.31 -1.26 -2.55
C PHE A 60 -3.18 -1.88 -3.66
N ARG A 61 -3.01 -1.44 -4.91
CA ARG A 61 -3.69 -1.98 -6.09
C ARG A 61 -2.77 -2.89 -6.87
N ALA A 62 -3.32 -4.00 -7.33
CA ALA A 62 -2.65 -4.95 -8.21
C ALA A 62 -3.56 -5.30 -9.39
N GLU A 63 -3.00 -5.84 -10.47
CA GLU A 63 -3.80 -6.36 -11.59
C GLU A 63 -4.59 -7.62 -11.19
N ALA A 64 -5.60 -7.99 -11.98
CA ALA A 64 -6.53 -9.05 -11.58
C ALA A 64 -5.85 -10.43 -11.45
N ASP A 65 -4.89 -10.72 -12.30
CA ASP A 65 -4.04 -11.92 -12.27
C ASP A 65 -3.07 -11.90 -11.09
N GLU A 66 -2.45 -10.75 -10.79
CA GLU A 66 -1.60 -10.57 -9.61
C GLU A 66 -2.38 -10.74 -8.30
N VAL A 67 -3.59 -10.19 -8.21
CA VAL A 67 -4.49 -10.41 -7.05
C VAL A 67 -4.71 -11.90 -6.81
N MET A 68 -4.93 -12.66 -7.89
CA MET A 68 -5.07 -14.12 -7.79
C MET A 68 -3.75 -14.75 -7.34
N ALA A 69 -2.60 -14.31 -7.87
CA ALA A 69 -1.29 -14.82 -7.46
C ALA A 69 -1.02 -14.58 -5.97
N PHE A 70 -1.19 -13.35 -5.46
CA PHE A 70 -1.07 -13.01 -4.04
C PHE A 70 -1.99 -13.84 -3.16
N GLN A 71 -3.24 -14.04 -3.61
CA GLN A 71 -4.19 -14.88 -2.88
C GLN A 71 -3.73 -16.35 -2.78
N HIS A 72 -3.05 -16.87 -3.80
CA HIS A 72 -2.50 -18.23 -3.76
C HIS A 72 -1.22 -18.35 -2.92
N MET A 73 -0.38 -17.30 -2.90
CA MET A 73 0.81 -17.27 -2.05
C MET A 73 0.45 -17.26 -0.55
N GLY A 74 -0.63 -16.57 -0.17
CA GLY A 74 -1.01 -16.43 1.23
C GLY A 74 -0.03 -15.56 2.00
N ASP A 75 0.08 -15.76 3.32
CA ASP A 75 0.91 -14.93 4.20
C ASP A 75 2.34 -14.73 3.65
N PRO A 76 2.85 -13.48 3.63
CA PRO A 76 2.29 -12.28 4.30
C PRO A 76 1.24 -11.52 3.47
N TYR A 77 0.87 -12.02 2.29
CA TYR A 77 -0.09 -11.40 1.39
C TYR A 77 -1.53 -11.82 1.67
N PHE A 78 -2.46 -10.90 1.45
CA PHE A 78 -3.89 -11.20 1.51
C PHE A 78 -4.69 -10.36 0.53
N LYS A 79 -5.81 -10.91 0.05
CA LYS A 79 -6.80 -10.13 -0.68
C LYS A 79 -7.72 -9.43 0.32
N ALA A 80 -7.88 -8.12 0.19
CA ALA A 80 -8.81 -7.40 1.04
C ALA A 80 -10.26 -7.80 0.73
N SER A 81 -11.13 -7.76 1.73
CA SER A 81 -12.55 -8.09 1.56
C SER A 81 -13.35 -7.02 0.81
N TRP A 82 -12.73 -5.88 0.50
CA TRP A 82 -13.33 -4.76 -0.23
C TRP A 82 -12.54 -4.43 -1.50
N GLY A 83 -13.27 -4.01 -2.53
CA GLY A 83 -12.68 -3.74 -3.84
C GLY A 83 -12.28 -5.02 -4.60
N SER A 84 -12.31 -4.97 -5.92
CA SER A 84 -11.94 -6.12 -6.76
C SER A 84 -10.43 -6.34 -6.84
N ASN A 85 -9.65 -5.29 -6.63
CA ASN A 85 -8.21 -5.25 -6.88
C ASN A 85 -7.38 -4.70 -5.71
N VAL A 86 -7.88 -4.80 -4.48
CA VAL A 86 -7.13 -4.40 -3.28
C VAL A 86 -6.41 -5.62 -2.72
N VAL A 87 -5.09 -5.52 -2.69
CA VAL A 87 -4.20 -6.48 -2.03
C VAL A 87 -3.64 -5.82 -0.79
N GLY A 88 -3.35 -6.61 0.24
CA GLY A 88 -2.60 -6.19 1.40
C GLY A 88 -1.42 -7.08 1.67
N LEU A 89 -0.45 -6.49 2.37
CA LEU A 89 0.77 -7.12 2.84
C LEU A 89 0.90 -6.82 4.33
N LEU A 90 1.17 -7.86 5.12
CA LEU A 90 1.57 -7.69 6.52
C LEU A 90 2.98 -7.11 6.58
N LEU A 91 3.17 -6.08 7.41
CA LEU A 91 4.47 -5.44 7.63
C LEU A 91 5.05 -5.85 8.98
N ASP A 92 6.34 -6.16 8.97
CA ASP A 92 7.14 -6.55 10.13
C ASP A 92 8.62 -6.15 9.96
N GLU A 93 9.46 -6.55 10.91
CA GLU A 93 10.90 -6.26 10.88
C GLU A 93 11.65 -6.93 9.72
N ASN A 94 11.09 -7.97 9.11
CA ASN A 94 11.69 -8.73 8.01
C ASN A 94 11.13 -8.33 6.64
N THR A 95 10.29 -7.29 6.58
CA THR A 95 9.69 -6.82 5.34
C THR A 95 10.75 -6.48 4.31
N ASP A 96 10.62 -7.05 3.11
CA ASP A 96 11.41 -6.67 1.95
C ASP A 96 10.91 -5.33 1.41
N TRP A 97 11.62 -4.27 1.77
CA TRP A 97 11.26 -2.92 1.35
C TRP A 97 11.52 -2.65 -0.13
N GLY A 98 12.34 -3.46 -0.80
CA GLY A 98 12.51 -3.39 -2.25
C GLY A 98 11.26 -3.92 -2.95
N GLU A 99 10.74 -5.07 -2.50
CA GLU A 99 9.47 -5.61 -3.00
C GLU A 99 8.31 -4.63 -2.75
N VAL A 100 8.24 -4.01 -1.56
CA VAL A 100 7.23 -2.97 -1.27
C VAL A 100 7.34 -1.80 -2.27
N GLU A 101 8.55 -1.33 -2.58
CA GLU A 101 8.73 -0.23 -3.54
C GLU A 101 8.18 -0.60 -4.93
N GLU A 102 8.48 -1.81 -5.42
CA GLU A 102 7.97 -2.30 -6.70
C GLU A 102 6.43 -2.36 -6.72
N LEU A 103 5.81 -2.94 -5.67
CA LEU A 103 4.35 -3.01 -5.54
C LEU A 103 3.69 -1.62 -5.52
N LEU A 104 4.35 -0.63 -4.91
CA LEU A 104 3.84 0.74 -4.85
C LEU A 104 3.98 1.49 -6.18
N ILE A 105 5.02 1.22 -6.96
CA ILE A 105 5.16 1.71 -8.34
C ILE A 105 4.00 1.19 -9.18
N GLU A 106 3.73 -0.11 -9.13
CA GLU A 106 2.68 -0.73 -9.94
C GLU A 106 1.28 -0.25 -9.53
N SER A 107 1.02 -0.18 -8.23
CA SER A 107 -0.21 0.40 -7.70
C SER A 107 -0.41 1.84 -8.13
N TYR A 108 0.67 2.65 -8.17
CA TYR A 108 0.60 4.01 -8.71
C TYR A 108 0.21 4.00 -10.18
N CYS A 109 0.87 3.18 -11.02
CA CYS A 109 0.55 3.09 -12.44
C CYS A 109 -0.90 2.66 -12.72
N ILE A 110 -1.48 1.80 -11.87
CA ILE A 110 -2.89 1.39 -11.96
C ILE A 110 -3.83 2.54 -11.62
N GLN A 111 -3.49 3.35 -10.61
CA GLN A 111 -4.39 4.41 -10.08
C GLN A 111 -4.23 5.76 -10.78
N ALA A 112 -3.04 6.04 -11.29
CA ALA A 112 -2.72 7.31 -11.91
C ALA A 112 -3.38 7.42 -13.30
N PRO A 113 -3.81 8.62 -13.70
CA PRO A 113 -4.11 8.90 -15.11
C PRO A 113 -2.94 8.48 -16.01
N PRO A 114 -3.19 7.97 -17.23
CA PRO A 114 -2.12 7.46 -18.11
C PRO A 114 -0.95 8.43 -18.31
N ALA A 115 -1.25 9.72 -18.52
CA ALA A 115 -0.22 10.75 -18.71
C ALA A 115 0.72 10.95 -17.50
N LEU A 116 0.29 10.57 -16.29
CA LEU A 116 1.15 10.60 -15.10
C LEU A 116 1.90 9.26 -14.93
N ALA A 117 1.21 8.14 -15.16
CA ALA A 117 1.81 6.81 -15.08
C ALA A 117 3.01 6.66 -16.03
N GLU A 118 2.92 7.23 -17.24
CA GLU A 118 3.99 7.23 -18.25
C GLU A 118 5.26 8.01 -17.83
N GLN A 119 5.20 8.82 -16.76
CA GLN A 119 6.35 9.58 -16.26
C GLN A 119 7.20 8.81 -15.24
N VAL A 120 6.70 7.66 -14.77
CA VAL A 120 7.41 6.83 -13.78
C VAL A 120 8.13 5.70 -14.50
N LEU A 121 9.40 5.49 -14.16
CA LEU A 121 10.16 4.34 -14.62
C LEU A 121 9.63 3.09 -13.92
N ARG A 122 9.18 2.10 -14.70
CA ARG A 122 8.87 0.78 -14.16
C ARG A 122 10.13 -0.08 -14.09
N PRO A 123 10.28 -0.93 -13.06
CA PRO A 123 11.27 -2.00 -13.07
C PRO A 123 11.08 -2.86 -14.34
N VAL A 124 12.19 -3.32 -14.93
CA VAL A 124 12.23 -4.20 -16.11
C VAL A 124 12.44 -5.64 -15.74
#